data_AF-A0A6P0ISS5-F1
#
_entry.id   AF-A0A6P0ISS5-F1
#
_cell.length_a   1.000
_cell.length_b   1.000
_cell.length_c   1.000
_cell.angle_alpha   90.00
_cell.angle_beta   90.00
_cell.angle_gamma   90.00
#
_symmetry.space_group_name_H-M   'P 1'
#
loop_
_entity.id
_entity.type
_entity.pdbx_description
1 polymer ?
#
loop_
_entity_poly.entity_id
_entity_poly.type
_entity_poly.pdbx_seq_one_letter_code
_entity_poly.pdbx_strand_id
1 'polypeptide(L)'
;VCDLITDVISYDYNTASSNCLGAMLKRFAPQMDLENWLKQITGNDSLIFRGRYGEKPFIEYPQLFGSTTKRIILTADPEPPQWESNTISAYDLNRMISMVGWHNYIPEACQLPGVKWDSLESIIRAMANDPARLVDLAIKELGLLNVIDSTVIISKLGNGVTSIRNRTEAVYVALVKLVKPSLDDALKPAKLITFSMALRGAKVLEPRDFNREAVELDARIATEVTEILRRAVMGELV
;
A
#
# COMPACT_ATOMS: atom_id res chain seq x y z
N VAL A 1 -3.86 8.66 -17.00
CA VAL A 1 -4.34 7.89 -15.81
C VAL A 1 -3.16 7.31 -15.05
N CYS A 2 -2.21 6.64 -15.72
CA CYS A 2 -0.98 6.16 -15.06
C CYS A 2 -0.20 7.28 -14.37
N ASP A 3 -0.11 8.48 -14.96
CA ASP A 3 0.59 9.61 -14.33
C ASP A 3 -0.09 10.08 -13.04
N LEU A 4 -1.43 10.16 -13.03
CA LEU A 4 -2.20 10.52 -11.83
C LEU A 4 -2.07 9.48 -10.72
N ILE A 5 -2.07 8.19 -11.06
CA ILE A 5 -1.87 7.11 -10.10
C ILE A 5 -0.45 7.14 -9.55
N THR A 6 0.53 7.45 -10.41
CA THR A 6 1.93 7.63 -10.00
C THR A 6 2.05 8.77 -9.00
N ASP A 7 1.42 9.92 -9.25
CA ASP A 7 1.40 11.05 -8.31
C ASP A 7 0.71 10.70 -6.97
N VAL A 8 -0.36 9.90 -7.00
CA VAL A 8 -1.01 9.40 -5.79
C VAL A 8 -0.06 8.54 -4.95
N ILE A 9 0.78 7.73 -5.60
CA ILE A 9 1.63 6.76 -4.91
C ILE A 9 2.99 7.35 -4.52
N SER A 10 3.69 8.02 -5.42
CA SER A 10 5.03 8.59 -5.19
C SER A 10 5.04 9.80 -4.27
N TYR A 11 3.91 10.52 -4.17
CA TYR A 11 3.84 11.84 -3.56
C TYR A 11 4.72 12.89 -4.27
N ASP A 12 4.97 12.76 -5.56
CA ASP A 12 5.83 13.71 -6.31
C ASP A 12 5.14 15.06 -6.64
N TYR A 13 3.84 15.21 -6.36
CA TYR A 13 3.07 16.44 -6.57
C TYR A 13 3.14 17.03 -8.00
N ASN A 14 3.35 16.21 -9.05
CA ASN A 14 3.49 16.74 -10.42
C ASN A 14 2.19 17.38 -10.94
N THR A 15 1.04 16.74 -10.69
CA THR A 15 -0.28 17.23 -11.11
C THR A 15 -1.03 17.93 -9.97
N ALA A 16 -1.15 17.24 -8.84
CA ALA A 16 -1.79 17.70 -7.61
C ALA A 16 -1.33 16.83 -6.44
N SER A 17 -1.71 17.18 -5.21
CA SER A 17 -1.39 16.34 -4.05
C SER A 17 -2.02 14.95 -4.13
N SER A 18 -1.35 13.96 -3.55
CA SER A 18 -1.90 12.60 -3.42
C SER A 18 -3.27 12.60 -2.75
N ASN A 19 -3.48 13.45 -1.74
CA ASN A 19 -4.78 13.61 -1.07
C ASN A 19 -5.86 14.19 -1.99
N CYS A 20 -5.56 15.25 -2.75
CA CYS A 20 -6.49 15.84 -3.72
C CYS A 20 -6.89 14.84 -4.81
N LEU A 21 -5.91 14.09 -5.34
CA LEU A 21 -6.12 13.08 -6.37
C LEU A 21 -6.89 11.87 -5.82
N GLY A 22 -6.56 11.41 -4.60
CA GLY A 22 -7.30 10.36 -3.91
C GLY A 22 -8.76 10.74 -3.64
N ALA A 23 -9.00 11.99 -3.21
CA ALA A 23 -10.35 12.51 -3.04
C ALA A 23 -11.12 12.57 -4.37
N MET A 24 -10.47 12.97 -5.48
CA MET A 24 -11.06 12.95 -6.82
C MET A 24 -11.38 11.54 -7.30
N LEU A 25 -10.46 10.57 -7.15
CA LEU A 25 -10.69 9.19 -7.59
C LEU A 25 -11.86 8.53 -6.85
N LYS A 26 -12.05 8.87 -5.56
CA LYS A 26 -13.22 8.44 -4.79
C LYS A 26 -14.54 8.96 -5.32
N ARG A 27 -14.56 9.99 -6.19
CA ARG A 27 -15.80 10.51 -6.78
C ARG A 27 -16.37 9.61 -7.87
N PHE A 28 -15.63 8.65 -8.41
CA PHE A 28 -16.15 7.77 -9.46
C PHE A 28 -17.14 6.70 -8.98
N ALA A 29 -17.41 6.62 -7.68
CA ALA A 29 -18.42 5.74 -7.10
C ALA A 29 -19.04 6.38 -5.85
N PRO A 30 -20.29 6.03 -5.50
CA PRO A 30 -20.85 6.40 -4.22
C PRO A 30 -19.96 5.92 -3.07
N GLN A 31 -19.77 6.77 -2.05
CA GLN A 31 -18.86 6.46 -0.94
C GLN A 31 -19.28 5.19 -0.18
N MET A 32 -20.59 4.94 -0.09
CA MET A 32 -21.13 3.74 0.54
C MET A 32 -20.76 2.48 -0.23
N ASP A 33 -20.78 2.57 -1.57
CA ASP A 33 -20.44 1.44 -2.42
C ASP A 33 -18.94 1.14 -2.34
N LEU A 34 -18.08 2.16 -2.29
CA LEU A 34 -16.65 1.99 -2.07
C LEU A 34 -16.34 1.37 -0.70
N GLU A 35 -17.02 1.81 0.35
CA GLU A 35 -16.87 1.23 1.68
C GLU A 35 -17.35 -0.22 1.73
N ASN A 36 -18.53 -0.51 1.20
CA ASN A 36 -19.09 -1.87 1.17
C ASN A 36 -18.23 -2.80 0.33
N TRP A 37 -17.70 -2.32 -0.80
CA TRP A 37 -16.73 -3.05 -1.60
C TRP A 37 -15.47 -3.38 -0.78
N LEU A 38 -14.93 -2.41 -0.04
CA LEU A 38 -13.76 -2.66 0.81
C LEU A 38 -14.08 -3.64 1.95
N LYS A 39 -15.26 -3.53 2.58
CA LYS A 39 -15.75 -4.48 3.60
C LYS A 39 -15.80 -5.90 3.06
N GLN A 40 -16.36 -6.08 1.87
CA GLN A 40 -16.51 -7.38 1.24
C GLN A 40 -15.16 -8.04 0.94
N ILE A 41 -14.21 -7.28 0.38
CA ILE A 41 -12.91 -7.87 0.00
C ILE A 41 -12.01 -8.11 1.21
N THR A 42 -12.11 -7.30 2.28
CA THR A 42 -11.29 -7.50 3.47
C THR A 42 -11.93 -8.38 4.54
N GLY A 43 -13.26 -8.52 4.52
CA GLY A 43 -14.04 -9.21 5.54
C GLY A 43 -14.21 -8.42 6.83
N ASN A 44 -13.90 -7.12 6.84
CA ASN A 44 -14.01 -6.26 8.02
C ASN A 44 -15.24 -5.35 7.94
N ASP A 45 -16.38 -5.84 8.41
CA ASP A 45 -17.67 -5.12 8.38
C ASP A 45 -17.68 -3.81 9.21
N SER A 46 -16.69 -3.62 10.08
CA SER A 46 -16.56 -2.45 10.96
C SER A 46 -15.73 -1.30 10.38
N LEU A 47 -15.08 -1.49 9.22
CA LEU A 47 -14.26 -0.43 8.62
C LEU A 47 -15.12 0.75 8.15
N ILE A 48 -14.50 1.94 8.11
CA ILE A 48 -15.11 3.15 7.54
C ILE A 48 -14.18 3.66 6.44
N PHE A 49 -14.70 3.95 5.24
CA PHE A 49 -13.90 4.41 4.10
C PHE A 49 -14.49 5.63 3.38
N ARG A 50 -14.79 6.68 4.15
CA ARG A 50 -15.51 7.86 3.64
C ARG A 50 -14.74 9.16 3.80
N GLY A 51 -13.45 9.12 4.14
CA GLY A 51 -12.63 10.31 4.35
C GLY A 51 -12.00 10.87 3.07
N ARG A 52 -11.83 12.20 3.05
CA ARG A 52 -11.25 13.01 1.95
C ARG A 52 -9.75 13.29 2.07
N TYR A 53 -9.07 12.67 3.03
CA TYR A 53 -7.65 12.94 3.28
C TYR A 53 -7.32 14.43 3.56
N GLY A 54 -8.28 15.18 4.13
CA GLY A 54 -8.08 16.58 4.52
C GLY A 54 -8.14 17.62 3.40
N GLU A 55 -8.17 17.23 2.13
CA GLU A 55 -8.10 18.15 0.98
C GLU A 55 -9.35 18.09 0.08
N LYS A 56 -9.53 19.10 -0.76
CA LYS A 56 -10.60 19.09 -1.78
C LYS A 56 -10.18 18.22 -2.97
N PRO A 57 -11.12 17.55 -3.66
CA PRO A 57 -10.83 16.88 -4.93
C PRO A 57 -10.15 17.82 -5.93
N PHE A 58 -9.18 17.30 -6.69
CA PHE A 58 -8.57 18.04 -7.80
C PHE A 58 -9.60 18.47 -8.85
N ILE A 59 -10.55 17.57 -9.17
CA ILE A 59 -11.75 17.86 -9.95
C ILE A 59 -12.93 17.32 -9.13
N GLU A 60 -13.92 18.16 -8.83
CA GLU A 60 -15.07 17.77 -7.97
C GLU A 60 -16.01 16.78 -8.68
N TYR A 61 -16.21 16.98 -9.97
CA TYR A 61 -17.07 16.17 -10.83
C TYR A 61 -16.26 15.59 -12.00
N PRO A 62 -15.33 14.64 -11.74
CA PRO A 62 -14.47 14.12 -12.78
C PRO A 62 -15.24 13.28 -13.81
N GLN A 63 -14.74 13.29 -15.04
CA GLN A 63 -15.18 12.41 -16.12
C GLN A 63 -13.98 11.65 -16.65
N LEU A 64 -14.10 10.33 -16.79
CA LEU A 64 -13.07 9.48 -17.38
C LEU A 64 -13.45 9.18 -18.82
N PHE A 65 -12.56 9.50 -19.75
CA PHE A 65 -12.77 9.25 -21.18
C PHE A 65 -11.97 8.03 -21.64
N GLY A 66 -12.57 7.22 -22.52
CA GLY A 66 -11.88 6.15 -23.22
C GLY A 66 -10.83 6.70 -24.17
N SER A 67 -9.60 6.19 -24.07
CA SER A 67 -8.47 6.63 -24.91
C SER A 67 -8.78 6.44 -26.41
N THR A 68 -9.39 5.31 -26.76
CA THR A 68 -9.75 4.94 -28.15
C THR A 68 -11.07 5.55 -28.60
N THR A 69 -12.12 5.43 -27.80
CA THR A 69 -13.49 5.82 -28.19
C THR A 69 -13.75 7.31 -28.04
N LYS A 70 -12.95 8.01 -27.22
CA LYS A 70 -13.17 9.40 -26.76
C LYS A 70 -14.55 9.60 -26.12
N ARG A 71 -15.21 8.53 -25.70
CA ARG A 71 -16.49 8.57 -24.98
C ARG A 71 -16.25 8.54 -23.48
N ILE A 72 -17.19 9.10 -22.74
CA ILE A 72 -17.20 9.01 -21.28
C ILE A 72 -17.43 7.55 -20.89
N ILE A 73 -16.55 7.02 -20.02
CA ILE A 73 -16.60 5.67 -19.45
C ILE A 73 -17.09 5.73 -18.00
N LEU A 74 -16.63 6.70 -17.22
CA LEU A 74 -17.07 6.93 -15.84
C LEU A 74 -17.34 8.41 -15.63
N THR A 75 -18.33 8.72 -14.81
CA THR A 75 -18.62 10.05 -14.30
C THR A 75 -18.56 10.04 -12.80
N ALA A 76 -18.42 11.22 -12.21
CA ALA A 76 -18.60 11.41 -10.78
C ALA A 76 -19.97 10.90 -10.32
N ASP A 77 -20.03 10.42 -9.09
CA ASP A 77 -21.25 10.27 -8.32
C ASP A 77 -22.00 11.61 -8.31
N PRO A 78 -23.26 11.66 -8.79
CA PRO A 78 -24.04 12.89 -8.82
C PRO A 78 -24.29 13.45 -7.42
N GLU A 79 -24.33 12.58 -6.40
CA GLU A 79 -24.56 13.00 -5.03
C GLU A 79 -23.31 13.67 -4.44
N PRO A 80 -23.50 14.72 -3.62
CA PRO A 80 -22.39 15.32 -2.90
C PRO A 80 -21.82 14.32 -1.88
N PRO A 81 -20.49 14.22 -1.77
CA PRO A 81 -19.86 13.27 -0.87
C PRO A 81 -20.13 13.67 0.59
N GLN A 82 -20.56 12.70 1.40
CA GLN A 82 -20.69 12.83 2.86
C GLN A 82 -19.38 12.41 3.52
N TRP A 83 -18.44 13.35 3.60
CA TRP A 83 -17.12 13.08 4.14
C TRP A 83 -17.16 12.71 5.63
N GLU A 84 -16.53 11.58 5.97
CA GLU A 84 -16.37 11.10 7.35
C GLU A 84 -14.90 10.76 7.64
N SER A 85 -14.65 9.90 8.63
CA SER A 85 -13.34 9.34 8.90
C SER A 85 -12.97 8.24 7.90
N ASN A 86 -11.68 7.89 7.83
CA ASN A 86 -11.24 6.59 7.34
C ASN A 86 -10.77 5.79 8.57
N THR A 87 -11.38 4.64 8.79
CA THR A 87 -11.00 3.68 9.82
C THR A 87 -10.69 2.36 9.13
N ILE A 88 -9.48 2.25 8.60
CA ILE A 88 -8.97 1.06 7.91
C ILE A 88 -7.85 0.47 8.78
N SER A 89 -7.89 -0.83 9.02
CA SER A 89 -6.87 -1.52 9.81
C SER A 89 -5.62 -1.84 8.98
N ALA A 90 -4.49 -2.07 9.66
CA ALA A 90 -3.30 -2.57 8.99
C ALA A 90 -3.53 -3.96 8.36
N TYR A 91 -4.45 -4.75 8.90
CA TYR A 91 -4.87 -6.03 8.32
C TYR A 91 -5.59 -5.83 6.97
N ASP A 92 -6.53 -4.88 6.89
CA ASP A 92 -7.24 -4.55 5.65
C ASP A 92 -6.25 -4.20 4.54
N LEU A 93 -5.27 -3.34 4.85
CA LEU A 93 -4.21 -2.94 3.92
C LEU A 93 -3.31 -4.11 3.52
N ASN A 94 -2.93 -4.98 4.47
CA ASN A 94 -2.13 -6.17 4.19
C ASN A 94 -2.88 -7.21 3.34
N ARG A 95 -4.19 -7.31 3.51
CA ARG A 95 -5.04 -8.15 2.68
C ARG A 95 -5.09 -7.61 1.25
N MET A 96 -5.27 -6.30 1.09
CA MET A 96 -5.24 -5.63 -0.21
C MET A 96 -3.93 -5.84 -0.96
N ILE A 97 -2.78 -5.61 -0.31
CA ILE A 97 -1.46 -5.76 -0.96
C ILE A 97 -1.18 -7.22 -1.31
N SER A 98 -1.67 -8.16 -0.50
CA SER A 98 -1.57 -9.60 -0.78
C SER A 98 -2.43 -9.99 -1.97
N MET A 99 -3.69 -9.52 -2.05
CA MET A 99 -4.57 -9.76 -3.20
C MET A 99 -3.96 -9.20 -4.49
N VAL A 100 -3.36 -8.00 -4.45
CA VAL A 100 -2.65 -7.41 -5.61
C VAL A 100 -1.50 -8.32 -6.05
N GLY A 101 -0.57 -8.65 -5.15
CA GLY A 101 0.63 -9.37 -5.58
C GLY A 101 0.41 -10.86 -5.85
N TRP A 102 -0.69 -11.44 -5.39
CA TRP A 102 -1.07 -12.83 -5.68
C TRP A 102 -2.24 -12.96 -6.66
N HIS A 103 -2.72 -11.86 -7.25
CA HIS A 103 -3.96 -11.83 -8.03
C HIS A 103 -4.10 -12.97 -9.04
N ASN A 104 -3.06 -13.22 -9.85
CA ASN A 104 -3.09 -14.27 -10.88
C ASN A 104 -2.90 -15.71 -10.34
N TYR A 105 -2.65 -15.89 -9.05
CA TYR A 105 -2.28 -17.15 -8.43
C TYR A 105 -3.25 -17.61 -7.33
N ILE A 106 -4.28 -16.80 -7.04
CA ILE A 106 -5.34 -17.12 -6.08
C ILE A 106 -6.65 -17.43 -6.80
N PRO A 107 -7.56 -18.21 -6.19
CA PRO A 107 -8.88 -18.47 -6.77
C PRO A 107 -9.63 -17.18 -7.07
N GLU A 108 -10.45 -17.18 -8.12
CA GLU A 108 -11.21 -16.00 -8.58
C GLU A 108 -12.04 -15.35 -7.45
N ALA A 109 -12.64 -16.16 -6.58
CA ALA A 109 -13.40 -15.67 -5.41
C ALA A 109 -12.54 -14.89 -4.39
N CYS A 110 -11.22 -15.01 -4.45
CA CYS A 110 -10.26 -14.30 -3.59
C CYS A 110 -9.53 -13.17 -4.33
N GLN A 111 -9.79 -12.99 -5.63
CA GLN A 111 -9.20 -11.92 -6.44
C GLN A 111 -9.92 -10.59 -6.21
N LEU A 112 -9.28 -9.49 -6.61
CA LEU A 112 -9.96 -8.19 -6.63
C LEU A 112 -11.08 -8.21 -7.69
N PRO A 113 -12.35 -7.98 -7.32
CA PRO A 113 -13.47 -8.10 -8.24
C PRO A 113 -13.34 -7.13 -9.43
N GLY A 114 -13.58 -7.62 -10.64
CA GLY A 114 -13.55 -6.80 -11.86
C GLY A 114 -12.16 -6.34 -12.31
N VAL A 115 -11.09 -6.75 -11.63
CA VAL A 115 -9.72 -6.40 -12.00
C VAL A 115 -9.18 -7.37 -13.04
N LYS A 116 -8.70 -6.82 -14.16
CA LYS A 116 -7.94 -7.53 -15.18
C LYS A 116 -6.45 -7.27 -15.02
N TRP A 117 -5.62 -8.16 -15.55
CA TRP A 117 -4.16 -8.03 -15.47
C TRP A 117 -3.65 -6.69 -16.01
N ASP A 118 -4.08 -6.25 -17.20
CA ASP A 118 -3.61 -5.00 -17.79
C ASP A 118 -3.86 -3.76 -16.90
N SER A 119 -4.99 -3.76 -16.18
CA SER A 119 -5.32 -2.71 -15.21
C SER A 119 -4.44 -2.81 -13.96
N LEU A 120 -4.22 -4.03 -13.47
CA LEU A 120 -3.41 -4.27 -12.26
C LEU A 120 -1.93 -3.99 -12.49
N GLU A 121 -1.40 -4.39 -13.65
CA GLU A 121 -0.02 -4.15 -14.06
C GLU A 121 0.28 -2.64 -14.03
N SER A 122 -0.65 -1.81 -14.50
CA SER A 122 -0.52 -0.36 -14.47
C SER A 122 -0.39 0.18 -13.02
N ILE A 123 -1.16 -0.38 -12.08
CA ILE A 123 -1.06 -0.03 -10.65
C ILE A 123 0.29 -0.47 -10.08
N ILE A 124 0.71 -1.71 -10.35
CA ILE A 124 1.99 -2.26 -9.86
C ILE A 124 3.17 -1.42 -10.36
N ARG A 125 3.17 -1.04 -11.65
CA ARG A 125 4.20 -0.16 -12.22
C ARG A 125 4.21 1.21 -11.55
N ALA A 126 3.04 1.78 -11.26
CA ALA A 126 2.96 3.04 -10.53
C ALA A 126 3.49 2.89 -9.09
N MET A 127 3.18 1.78 -8.41
CA MET A 127 3.71 1.47 -7.07
C MET A 127 5.23 1.35 -7.05
N ALA A 128 5.86 0.91 -8.14
CA ALA A 128 7.32 0.84 -8.25
C ALA A 128 8.02 2.22 -8.24
N ASN A 129 7.27 3.32 -8.36
CA ASN A 129 7.83 4.67 -8.21
C ASN A 129 7.87 5.15 -6.75
N ASP A 130 7.23 4.44 -5.82
CA ASP A 130 7.39 4.67 -4.38
C ASP A 130 8.46 3.72 -3.84
N PRO A 131 9.62 4.21 -3.38
CA PRO A 131 10.68 3.35 -2.89
C PRO A 131 10.21 2.44 -1.76
N ALA A 132 10.60 1.16 -1.81
CA ALA A 132 10.33 0.21 -0.74
C ALA A 132 11.33 0.39 0.42
N ARG A 133 11.52 1.65 0.85
CA ARG A 133 12.65 2.16 1.64
C ARG A 133 13.05 1.26 2.81
N LEU A 134 12.08 0.70 3.54
CA LEU A 134 12.37 -0.12 4.72
C LEU A 134 12.85 -1.53 4.37
N VAL A 135 12.29 -2.17 3.34
CA VAL A 135 12.76 -3.48 2.87
C VAL A 135 14.06 -3.33 2.08
N ASP A 136 14.20 -2.28 1.27
CA ASP A 136 15.46 -1.98 0.57
C ASP A 136 16.61 -1.76 1.56
N LEU A 137 16.36 -1.00 2.64
CA LEU A 137 17.31 -0.83 3.73
C LEU A 137 17.64 -2.18 4.39
N ALA A 138 16.63 -2.98 4.73
CA ALA A 138 16.83 -4.30 5.32
C ALA A 138 17.69 -5.23 4.44
N ILE A 139 17.44 -5.26 3.12
CA ILE A 139 18.24 -6.03 2.15
C ILE A 139 19.71 -5.58 2.20
N LYS A 140 19.93 -4.26 2.22
CA LYS A 140 21.28 -3.69 2.30
C LYS A 140 21.98 -4.04 3.62
N GLU A 141 21.34 -3.81 4.76
CA GLU A 141 21.91 -4.03 6.09
C GLU A 141 22.23 -5.50 6.37
N LEU A 142 21.41 -6.42 5.84
CA LEU A 142 21.65 -7.86 5.94
C LEU A 142 22.65 -8.38 4.90
N GLY A 143 23.20 -7.52 4.04
CA GLY A 143 24.12 -7.92 2.98
C GLY A 143 23.48 -8.83 1.92
N LEU A 144 22.17 -8.70 1.70
CA LEU A 144 21.42 -9.66 0.88
C LEU A 144 21.52 -9.43 -0.63
N LEU A 145 22.05 -8.29 -1.08
CA LEU A 145 22.06 -7.86 -2.49
C LEU A 145 22.64 -8.90 -3.47
N ASN A 146 23.61 -9.70 -3.03
CA ASN A 146 24.29 -10.71 -3.87
C ASN A 146 23.85 -12.14 -3.57
N VAL A 147 22.86 -12.35 -2.69
CA VAL A 147 22.40 -13.69 -2.26
C VAL A 147 20.92 -13.93 -2.53
N ILE A 148 20.18 -12.91 -2.97
CA ILE A 148 18.79 -13.00 -3.41
C ILE A 148 18.69 -12.57 -4.87
N ASP A 149 17.67 -13.06 -5.57
CA ASP A 149 17.36 -12.77 -6.96
C ASP A 149 15.85 -12.55 -7.14
N SER A 150 15.44 -11.99 -8.27
CA SER A 150 14.04 -11.80 -8.68
C SER A 150 13.18 -11.16 -7.58
N THR A 151 13.73 -10.13 -6.93
CA THR A 151 13.08 -9.46 -5.80
C THR A 151 11.94 -8.58 -6.29
N VAL A 152 10.75 -8.79 -5.74
CA VAL A 152 9.56 -7.97 -5.93
C VAL A 152 9.09 -7.50 -4.57
N ILE A 153 9.01 -6.19 -4.39
CA ILE A 153 8.52 -5.57 -3.17
C ILE A 153 7.38 -4.64 -3.57
N ILE A 154 6.23 -4.86 -2.98
CA ILE A 154 5.10 -3.93 -3.03
C ILE A 154 4.94 -3.45 -1.59
N SER A 155 5.06 -2.17 -1.33
CA SER A 155 4.94 -1.66 0.04
C SER A 155 4.31 -0.27 0.11
N LYS A 156 3.81 0.09 1.30
CA LYS A 156 3.37 1.44 1.60
C LYS A 156 3.58 1.77 3.08
N LEU A 157 4.02 2.99 3.33
CA LEU A 157 4.13 3.59 4.67
C LEU A 157 3.12 4.72 4.78
N GLY A 158 2.31 4.70 5.83
CA GLY A 158 1.52 5.85 6.28
C GLY A 158 1.98 6.25 7.67
N ASN A 159 2.26 7.53 7.88
CA ASN A 159 2.60 8.07 9.20
C ASN A 159 1.85 9.39 9.43
N GLY A 160 1.69 9.74 10.70
CA GLY A 160 1.04 10.99 11.07
C GLY A 160 0.72 11.09 12.54
N VAL A 161 0.40 12.31 12.96
CA VAL A 161 -0.07 12.58 14.31
C VAL A 161 -1.58 12.38 14.36
N THR A 162 -2.03 11.51 15.26
CA THR A 162 -3.46 11.30 15.48
C THR A 162 -3.95 12.24 16.57
N SER A 163 -4.95 13.08 16.26
CA SER A 163 -5.54 14.01 17.24
C SER A 163 -6.27 13.28 18.38
N ILE A 164 -6.96 12.18 18.06
CA ILE A 164 -7.75 11.40 19.02
C ILE A 164 -6.87 10.77 20.11
N ARG A 165 -5.69 10.26 19.75
CA ARG A 165 -4.77 9.56 20.67
C ARG A 165 -3.57 10.40 21.08
N ASN A 166 -3.51 11.66 20.60
CA ASN A 166 -2.44 12.62 20.80
C ASN A 166 -1.03 12.01 20.73
N ARG A 167 -0.77 11.25 19.66
CA ARG A 167 0.49 10.53 19.46
C ARG A 167 0.84 10.38 17.99
N THR A 168 2.13 10.25 17.72
CA THR A 168 2.64 9.91 16.38
C THR A 168 2.40 8.43 16.14
N GLU A 169 1.78 8.09 15.02
CA GLU A 169 1.53 6.71 14.59
C GLU A 169 2.13 6.48 13.21
N ALA A 170 2.51 5.23 12.95
CA ALA A 170 2.95 4.78 11.64
C ALA A 170 2.42 3.36 11.39
N VAL A 171 2.03 3.12 10.13
CA VAL A 171 1.58 1.83 9.61
C VAL A 171 2.39 1.54 8.37
N TYR A 172 3.06 0.40 8.37
CA TYR A 172 3.80 -0.11 7.23
C TYR A 172 3.19 -1.43 6.78
N VAL A 173 2.90 -1.55 5.49
CA VAL A 173 2.49 -2.82 4.88
C VAL A 173 3.41 -3.14 3.73
N ALA A 174 3.77 -4.41 3.60
CA ALA A 174 4.57 -4.87 2.47
C ALA A 174 4.22 -6.31 2.09
N LEU A 175 4.27 -6.58 0.79
CA LEU A 175 4.41 -7.92 0.25
C LEU A 175 5.80 -8.03 -0.36
N VAL A 176 6.55 -9.04 0.08
CA VAL A 176 7.91 -9.31 -0.38
C VAL A 176 7.95 -10.68 -1.03
N LYS A 177 8.47 -10.76 -2.25
CA LYS A 177 8.79 -11.99 -2.96
C LYS A 177 10.25 -11.93 -3.37
N LEU A 178 11.00 -12.98 -3.10
CA LEU A 178 12.39 -13.10 -3.52
C LEU A 178 12.75 -14.56 -3.75
N VAL A 179 13.75 -14.79 -4.59
CA VAL A 179 14.33 -16.11 -4.83
C VAL A 179 15.67 -16.16 -4.12
N LYS A 180 15.91 -17.21 -3.33
CA LYS A 180 17.22 -17.50 -2.72
C LYS A 180 17.85 -18.67 -3.49
N PRO A 181 18.86 -18.42 -4.34
CA PRO A 181 19.61 -19.48 -5.00
C PRO A 181 20.33 -20.37 -3.97
N SER A 182 20.61 -21.61 -4.34
CA SER A 182 21.55 -22.43 -3.56
C SER A 182 22.97 -22.15 -4.06
N LEU A 183 23.70 -21.33 -3.30
CA LEU A 183 25.08 -20.96 -3.64
C LEU A 183 26.08 -22.09 -3.34
N ASP A 184 25.79 -22.92 -2.34
CA ASP A 184 26.70 -23.96 -1.86
C ASP A 184 26.49 -25.33 -2.55
N ASP A 185 25.36 -25.53 -3.23
CA ASP A 185 24.99 -26.82 -3.80
C ASP A 185 24.09 -26.64 -5.03
N ALA A 186 24.67 -26.80 -6.22
CA ALA A 186 23.95 -26.67 -7.49
C ALA A 186 22.80 -27.68 -7.66
N LEU A 187 22.76 -28.74 -6.84
CA LEU A 187 21.68 -29.73 -6.86
C LEU A 187 20.49 -29.32 -5.98
N LYS A 188 20.65 -28.32 -5.10
CA LYS A 188 19.54 -27.81 -4.30
C LYS A 188 18.73 -26.77 -5.09
N PRO A 189 17.41 -26.95 -5.18
CA PRO A 189 16.57 -26.00 -5.88
C PRO A 189 16.59 -24.63 -5.17
N ALA A 190 16.52 -23.57 -5.96
CA ALA A 190 16.31 -22.23 -5.44
C ALA A 190 15.01 -22.19 -4.64
N LYS A 191 15.00 -21.42 -3.54
CA LYS A 191 13.83 -21.27 -2.68
C LYS A 191 13.11 -19.97 -3.00
N LEU A 192 11.85 -20.06 -3.38
CA LEU A 192 10.95 -18.91 -3.40
C LEU A 192 10.55 -18.59 -1.95
N ILE A 193 10.88 -17.39 -1.50
CA ILE A 193 10.46 -16.85 -0.22
C ILE A 193 9.40 -15.79 -0.50
N THR A 194 8.24 -15.94 0.12
CA THR A 194 7.17 -14.96 0.01
C THR A 194 6.50 -14.76 1.35
N PHE A 195 6.32 -13.50 1.72
CA PHE A 195 5.65 -13.13 2.96
C PHE A 195 5.02 -11.74 2.81
N SER A 196 3.93 -11.53 3.54
CA SER A 196 3.31 -10.22 3.71
C SER A 196 3.47 -9.79 5.15
N MET A 197 3.65 -8.50 5.40
CA MET A 197 3.77 -7.97 6.75
C MET A 197 2.91 -6.72 6.94
N ALA A 198 2.40 -6.57 8.15
CA ALA A 198 1.67 -5.39 8.60
C ALA A 198 2.26 -4.96 9.95
N LEU A 199 2.98 -3.85 9.96
CA LEU A 199 3.58 -3.29 11.15
C LEU A 199 2.82 -2.02 11.53
N ARG A 200 2.51 -1.89 12.81
CA ARG A 200 1.92 -0.68 13.36
C ARG A 200 2.71 -0.28 14.60
N GLY A 201 3.05 0.99 14.66
CA GLY A 201 3.72 1.56 15.82
C GLY A 201 3.09 2.89 16.23
N ALA A 202 3.33 3.26 17.47
CA ALA A 202 2.99 4.56 18.00
C ALA A 202 4.07 5.03 18.97
N LYS A 203 4.27 6.33 19.07
CA LYS A 203 5.31 6.93 19.91
C LYS A 203 4.82 8.23 20.53
N VAL A 204 5.20 8.41 21.80
CA VAL A 204 4.98 9.63 22.58
C VAL A 204 6.26 9.92 23.35
N LEU A 205 6.80 11.13 23.19
CA LEU A 205 7.92 11.65 23.97
C LEU A 205 7.44 12.71 24.97
N GLU A 206 8.18 12.84 26.06
CA GLU A 206 8.01 13.90 27.05
C GLU A 206 9.36 14.61 27.25
N PRO A 207 9.50 15.91 26.90
CA PRO A 207 8.48 16.77 26.26
C PRO A 207 8.14 16.32 24.82
N ARG A 208 6.96 16.72 24.34
CA ARG A 208 6.45 16.36 22.99
C ARG A 208 7.34 16.95 21.89
N ASP A 209 7.80 16.06 21.01
CA ASP A 209 8.53 16.41 19.79
C ASP A 209 8.08 15.46 18.65
N PHE A 210 7.15 15.94 17.82
CA PHE A 210 6.56 15.12 16.75
C PHE A 210 7.59 14.69 15.70
N ASN A 211 8.60 15.51 15.42
CA ASN A 211 9.63 15.19 14.43
C ASN A 211 10.53 14.07 14.95
N ARG A 212 10.97 14.19 16.20
CA ARG A 212 11.78 13.14 16.83
C ARG A 212 11.00 11.85 17.02
N GLU A 213 9.71 11.93 17.37
CA GLU A 213 8.84 10.77 17.43
C GLU A 213 8.72 10.04 16.10
N ALA A 214 8.55 10.78 15.00
CA ALA A 214 8.47 10.20 13.67
C ALA A 214 9.77 9.48 13.29
N VAL A 215 10.93 10.09 13.57
CA VAL A 215 12.25 9.48 13.32
C VAL A 215 12.48 8.23 14.17
N GLU A 216 12.23 8.29 15.48
CA GLU A 216 12.40 7.13 16.37
C GLU A 216 11.43 6.00 15.99
N LEU A 217 10.22 6.33 15.55
CA LEU A 217 9.24 5.34 15.12
C LEU A 217 9.62 4.69 13.79
N ASP A 218 10.10 5.48 12.83
CA ASP A 218 10.58 4.99 11.55
C ASP A 218 11.79 4.05 11.71
N ALA A 219 12.76 4.44 12.54
CA ALA A 219 13.90 3.61 12.89
C ALA A 219 13.47 2.28 13.53
N ARG A 220 12.47 2.31 14.42
CA ARG A 220 11.94 1.09 15.03
C ARG A 220 11.29 0.17 13.99
N ILE A 221 10.45 0.71 13.10
CA ILE A 221 9.84 -0.10 12.04
C ILE A 221 10.91 -0.68 11.12
N ALA A 222 11.94 0.10 10.75
CA ALA A 222 13.05 -0.39 9.95
C ALA A 222 13.78 -1.58 10.61
N THR A 223 14.02 -1.52 11.92
CA THR A 223 14.62 -2.64 12.68
C THR A 223 13.74 -3.88 12.64
N GLU A 224 12.43 -3.74 12.86
CA GLU A 224 11.50 -4.88 12.83
C GLU A 224 11.39 -5.48 11.42
N VAL A 225 11.33 -4.65 10.36
CA VAL A 225 11.35 -5.12 8.96
C VAL A 225 12.64 -5.89 8.67
N THR A 226 13.77 -5.40 9.17
CA THR A 226 15.08 -6.07 9.01
C THR A 226 15.08 -7.44 9.68
N GLU A 227 14.59 -7.55 10.92
CA GLU A 227 14.53 -8.82 11.62
C GLU A 227 13.54 -9.81 10.97
N ILE A 228 12.39 -9.33 10.50
CA ILE A 228 11.42 -10.16 9.75
C ILE A 228 12.07 -10.70 8.47
N LEU A 229 12.75 -9.86 7.68
CA LEU A 229 13.43 -10.28 6.46
C LEU A 229 14.54 -11.29 6.77
N ARG A 230 15.34 -11.05 7.81
CA ARG A 230 16.39 -11.99 8.26
C ARG A 230 15.79 -13.36 8.56
N ARG A 231 14.74 -13.42 9.38
CA ARG A 231 14.06 -14.68 9.71
C ARG A 231 13.47 -15.35 8.48
N ALA A 232 12.89 -14.59 7.56
CA ALA A 232 12.31 -15.13 6.33
C ALA A 232 13.36 -15.82 5.46
N VAL A 233 14.53 -15.18 5.31
CA VAL A 233 15.64 -15.69 4.50
C VAL A 233 16.35 -16.88 5.16
N MET A 234 16.43 -16.88 6.50
CA MET A 234 17.03 -17.97 7.27
C MET A 234 16.09 -19.15 7.52
N GLY A 235 14.80 -19.02 7.19
CA GLY A 235 13.80 -20.06 7.46
C GLY A 235 13.41 -20.17 8.93
N GLU A 236 13.47 -19.06 9.66
CA GLU A 236 13.13 -18.94 11.09
C GLU A 236 11.76 -18.30 11.31
N LEU A 237 11.01 -17.98 10.24
CA LEU A 237 9.60 -17.58 10.36
C LEU A 237 8.76 -18.84 10.63
N VAL A 238 8.14 -18.89 11.81
CA VAL A 238 7.17 -19.92 12.22
C VAL A 238 5.80 -19.58 11.65
#